data_AF-A0A1B7MIL9-F1
#
_entry.id   AF-A0A1B7MIL9-F1
#
_cell.length_a   1.000
_cell.length_b   1.000
_cell.length_c   1.000
_cell.angle_alpha   90.00
_cell.angle_beta   90.00
_cell.angle_gamma   90.00
#
_symmetry.space_group_name_H-M   'P 1'
#
loop_
_entity.id
_entity.type
_entity.pdbx_description
1 polymer ?
#
loop_
_entity_poly.entity_id
_entity_poly.type
_entity_poly.pdbx_seq_one_letter_code
_entity_poly.pdbx_strand_id
1 'polypeptide(L)'
;MSNTEDLLELGWVLVSLDSLKYFTIHKIVAVAVTSSWVYDYFLTFADEIAFLTQSQWKWTKLLYVVCRYLTSIFLSLEMLMVLQPTMSIHMCQVLYSVNAYLGTIIVFCADVVFVVRACAIWEHRRSIVVLFLVTTAMYIIAAAAVLSISRASPYTITKSPIPVTSCYDTSDGIVIIIIYVILAVSEAQVLGFAVYKAATSYWRVGNRNRLLEQLIHHNVIYVTCVLVFSVAAILTTALVKESYGFMIARWQVVVHAFLAARMYRGLWRADRRRVLLESFTFSLATFNAAPGMLD
;
A
#
# COMPACT_ATOMS: atom_id res chain seq x y z
N MET A 1 3.38 52.61 5.00
CA MET A 1 4.60 51.78 5.15
C MET A 1 4.51 50.84 6.36
N SER A 2 4.02 51.26 7.53
CA SER A 2 3.86 50.34 8.69
C SER A 2 2.89 49.17 8.43
N ASN A 3 1.67 49.41 7.92
CA ASN A 3 0.71 48.32 7.68
C ASN A 3 1.19 47.20 6.72
N THR A 4 2.09 47.50 5.78
CA THR A 4 2.62 46.51 4.83
C THR A 4 3.71 45.64 5.45
N GLU A 5 4.52 46.20 6.36
CA GLU A 5 5.54 45.45 7.10
C GLU A 5 4.87 44.55 8.14
N ASP A 6 3.84 45.04 8.84
CA ASP A 6 3.05 44.25 9.80
C ASP A 6 2.31 43.08 9.14
N LEU A 7 1.78 43.26 7.91
CA LEU A 7 1.15 42.18 7.13
C LEU A 7 2.16 41.14 6.64
N LEU A 8 3.37 41.56 6.28
CA LEU A 8 4.44 40.64 5.90
C LEU A 8 4.89 39.82 7.12
N GLU A 9 5.13 40.47 8.26
CA GLU A 9 5.46 39.83 9.55
C GLU A 9 4.40 38.79 9.95
N LEU A 10 3.12 39.14 9.91
CA LEU A 10 2.02 38.21 10.19
C LEU A 10 1.99 37.04 9.20
N GLY A 11 2.26 37.30 7.91
CA GLY A 11 2.40 36.26 6.89
C GLY A 11 3.53 35.28 7.21
N TRP A 12 4.71 35.78 7.58
CA TRP A 12 5.86 34.95 7.98
C TRP A 12 5.57 34.13 9.24
N VAL A 13 4.89 34.70 10.23
CA VAL A 13 4.50 34.00 11.46
C VAL A 13 3.51 32.87 11.16
N LEU A 14 2.49 33.12 10.33
CA LEU A 14 1.52 32.10 9.94
C LEU A 14 2.16 30.94 9.16
N VAL A 15 3.02 31.25 8.18
CA VAL A 15 3.77 30.25 7.41
C VAL A 15 4.69 29.42 8.32
N SER A 16 5.33 30.06 9.29
CA SER A 16 6.21 29.39 10.26
C SER A 16 5.44 28.45 11.18
N LEU A 17 4.27 28.88 11.69
CA LEU A 17 3.40 28.06 12.53
C LEU A 17 2.85 26.84 11.78
N ASP A 18 2.42 27.01 10.52
CA ASP A 18 1.93 25.90 9.70
C ASP A 18 3.02 24.88 9.38
N SER A 19 4.24 25.36 9.12
CA SER A 19 5.40 24.51 8.86
C SER A 19 5.79 23.69 10.10
N LEU A 20 5.76 24.32 11.29
CA LEU A 20 5.99 23.66 12.58
C LEU A 20 4.92 22.61 12.91
N LYS A 21 3.64 22.93 12.68
CA LYS A 21 2.53 22.00 12.86
C LYS A 21 2.67 20.79 11.95
N TYR A 22 2.90 21.02 10.66
CA TYR A 22 3.12 19.97 9.67
C TYR A 22 4.25 19.02 10.11
N PHE A 23 5.41 19.57 10.46
CA PHE A 23 6.57 18.76 10.85
C PHE A 23 6.30 17.98 12.13
N THR A 24 5.68 18.60 13.13
CA THR A 24 5.31 17.92 14.39
C THR A 24 4.37 16.75 14.13
N ILE A 25 3.33 16.96 13.33
CA ILE A 25 2.37 15.91 12.96
C ILE A 25 3.08 14.80 12.20
N HIS A 26 3.87 15.14 11.19
CA HIS A 26 4.60 14.17 10.37
C HIS A 26 5.53 13.30 11.22
N LYS A 27 6.25 13.89 12.18
CA LYS A 27 7.10 13.17 13.13
C LYS A 27 6.33 12.19 13.99
N ILE A 28 5.23 12.64 14.61
CA ILE A 28 4.41 11.79 15.49
C ILE A 28 3.85 10.61 14.70
N VAL A 29 3.31 10.87 13.51
CA VAL A 29 2.73 9.82 12.66
C VAL A 29 3.82 8.86 12.20
N ALA A 30 5.00 9.36 11.80
CA ALA A 30 6.12 8.50 11.42
C ALA A 30 6.49 7.53 12.55
N VAL A 31 6.66 8.04 13.77
CA VAL A 31 7.04 7.23 14.93
C VAL A 31 5.96 6.19 15.22
N ALA A 32 4.68 6.59 15.21
CA ALA A 32 3.56 5.68 15.44
C ALA A 32 3.48 4.57 14.38
N VAL A 33 3.62 4.92 13.10
CA VAL A 33 3.54 3.97 11.98
C VAL A 33 4.72 3.00 12.00
N THR A 34 5.95 3.49 12.16
CA THR A 34 7.13 2.63 12.24
C THR A 34 7.07 1.72 13.46
N SER A 35 6.64 2.23 14.62
CA SER A 35 6.48 1.40 15.83
C SER A 35 5.43 0.31 15.63
N SER A 36 4.30 0.64 14.99
CA SER A 36 3.25 -0.33 14.64
C SER A 36 3.78 -1.40 13.66
N TRP A 37 4.65 -1.01 12.74
CA TRP A 37 5.29 -1.92 11.79
C TRP A 37 6.28 -2.85 12.45
N VAL A 38 7.13 -2.33 13.34
CA VAL A 38 8.05 -3.14 14.13
C VAL A 38 7.26 -4.13 15.02
N TYR A 39 6.16 -3.68 15.61
CA TYR A 39 5.29 -4.53 16.43
C TYR A 39 4.65 -5.66 15.62
N ASP A 40 4.03 -5.37 14.47
CA ASP A 40 3.49 -6.40 13.56
C ASP A 40 4.60 -7.32 13.05
N TYR A 41 5.81 -6.80 12.84
CA TYR A 41 6.98 -7.59 12.43
C TYR A 41 7.30 -8.69 13.45
N PHE A 42 7.47 -8.33 14.73
CA PHE A 42 7.77 -9.31 15.76
C PHE A 42 6.63 -10.32 15.97
N LEU A 43 5.37 -9.87 15.94
CA LEU A 43 4.23 -10.77 16.09
C LEU A 43 4.11 -11.78 14.95
N THR A 44 4.48 -11.39 13.73
CA THR A 44 4.28 -12.22 12.53
C THR A 44 5.53 -12.96 12.08
N PHE A 45 6.65 -12.79 12.79
CA PHE A 45 7.94 -13.36 12.43
C PHE A 45 7.94 -14.89 12.36
N ALA A 46 7.32 -15.55 13.35
CA ALA A 46 7.24 -17.02 13.37
C ALA A 46 6.42 -17.57 12.17
N ASP A 47 5.29 -16.92 11.88
CA ASP A 47 4.45 -17.26 10.72
C ASP A 47 5.15 -16.96 9.39
N GLU A 48 5.96 -15.91 9.34
CA GLU A 48 6.75 -15.52 8.19
C GLU A 48 7.83 -16.56 7.89
N ILE A 49 8.57 -17.04 8.89
CA ILE A 49 9.52 -18.14 8.71
C ILE A 49 8.79 -19.39 8.21
N ALA A 50 7.64 -19.73 8.78
CA ALA A 50 6.86 -20.87 8.32
C ALA A 50 6.38 -20.70 6.86
N PHE A 51 5.93 -19.51 6.48
CA PHE A 51 5.56 -19.19 5.10
C PHE A 51 6.76 -19.29 4.16
N LEU A 52 7.90 -18.70 4.53
CA LEU A 52 9.11 -18.70 3.71
C LEU A 52 9.75 -20.08 3.60
N THR A 53 9.55 -20.97 4.56
CA THR A 53 10.09 -22.34 4.48
C THR A 53 9.14 -23.30 3.76
N GLN A 54 7.83 -23.20 4.01
CA GLN A 54 6.86 -24.21 3.58
C GLN A 54 6.07 -23.82 2.31
N SER A 55 6.10 -22.55 1.91
CA SER A 55 5.40 -22.10 0.70
C SER A 55 6.10 -22.55 -0.58
N GLN A 56 5.34 -23.21 -1.45
CA GLN A 56 5.76 -23.68 -2.78
C GLN A 56 5.64 -22.58 -3.86
N TRP A 57 5.00 -21.45 -3.54
CA TRP A 57 4.60 -20.43 -4.53
C TRP A 57 5.74 -19.44 -4.78
N LYS A 58 6.64 -19.77 -5.72
CA LYS A 58 7.87 -18.99 -5.99
C LYS A 58 7.62 -17.50 -6.26
N TRP A 59 6.62 -17.17 -7.09
CA TRP A 59 6.31 -15.77 -7.45
C TRP A 59 5.69 -14.96 -6.31
N THR A 60 4.68 -15.52 -5.66
CA THR A 60 3.99 -14.90 -4.52
C THR A 60 4.93 -14.65 -3.35
N LYS A 61 5.86 -15.58 -3.13
CA LYS A 61 6.93 -15.46 -2.13
C LYS A 61 7.88 -14.32 -2.44
N LEU A 62 8.32 -14.21 -3.70
CA LEU A 62 9.19 -13.12 -4.14
C LEU A 62 8.52 -11.76 -3.93
N LEU A 63 7.28 -11.59 -4.39
CA LEU A 63 6.55 -10.33 -4.24
C LEU A 63 6.32 -9.98 -2.76
N TYR A 64 6.03 -10.96 -1.91
CA TYR A 64 5.91 -10.77 -0.47
C TYR A 64 7.22 -10.26 0.15
N VAL A 65 8.34 -10.93 -0.16
CA VAL A 65 9.68 -10.55 0.32
C VAL A 65 10.01 -9.14 -0.14
N VAL A 66 9.87 -8.85 -1.43
CA VAL A 66 10.14 -7.53 -2.00
C VAL A 66 9.31 -6.46 -1.29
N CYS A 67 7.99 -6.63 -1.22
CA CYS A 67 7.10 -5.67 -0.56
C CYS A 67 7.50 -5.45 0.92
N ARG A 68 7.79 -6.52 1.67
CA ARG A 68 8.14 -6.46 3.09
C ARG A 68 9.47 -5.76 3.35
N TYR A 69 10.55 -6.18 2.68
CA TYR A 69 11.88 -5.62 2.92
C TYR A 69 12.03 -4.21 2.34
N LEU A 70 11.41 -3.91 1.19
CA LEU A 70 11.38 -2.54 0.69
C LEU A 70 10.62 -1.60 1.64
N THR A 71 9.54 -2.07 2.28
CA THR A 71 8.84 -1.28 3.30
C THR A 71 9.73 -1.00 4.51
N SER A 72 10.56 -1.94 4.94
CA SER A 72 11.55 -1.70 6.00
C SER A 72 12.53 -0.59 5.64
N ILE A 73 13.05 -0.61 4.41
CA ILE A 73 13.97 0.41 3.90
C ILE A 73 13.23 1.76 3.82
N PHE A 74 12.03 1.78 3.24
CA PHE A 74 11.18 2.97 3.13
C PHE A 74 10.96 3.65 4.49
N LEU A 75 10.55 2.89 5.52
CA LEU A 75 10.34 3.41 6.87
C LEU A 75 11.64 3.90 7.52
N SER A 76 12.76 3.24 7.24
CA SER A 76 14.08 3.66 7.76
C SER A 76 14.53 4.99 7.15
N LEU A 77 14.30 5.19 5.84
CA LEU A 77 14.60 6.45 5.18
C LEU A 77 13.66 7.57 5.65
N GLU A 78 12.36 7.30 5.82
CA GLU A 78 11.42 8.25 6.43
C GLU A 78 11.86 8.68 7.83
N MET A 79 12.27 7.72 8.66
CA MET A 79 12.82 8.00 9.99
C MET A 79 14.07 8.87 9.93
N LEU A 80 14.99 8.58 9.01
CA LEU A 80 16.19 9.37 8.82
C LEU A 80 15.87 10.81 8.44
N MET A 81 14.93 11.02 7.50
CA MET A 81 14.48 12.35 7.07
C MET A 81 13.79 13.13 8.20
N VAL A 82 13.07 12.44 9.07
CA VAL A 82 12.36 13.01 10.24
C VAL A 82 13.32 13.41 11.37
N LEU A 83 14.33 12.57 11.65
CA LEU A 83 15.22 12.72 12.81
C LEU A 83 16.44 13.60 12.55
N GLN A 84 16.82 13.84 11.29
CA GLN A 84 18.02 14.61 10.93
C GLN A 84 17.67 16.03 10.46
N PRO A 85 17.67 17.04 11.36
CA PRO A 85 17.33 18.42 10.99
C PRO A 85 18.40 19.11 10.13
N THR A 86 19.66 18.67 10.19
CA THR A 86 20.81 19.33 9.53
C THR A 86 21.27 18.62 8.25
N MET A 87 20.33 18.20 7.39
CA MET A 87 20.68 17.61 6.09
C MET A 87 20.95 18.68 5.03
N SER A 88 21.87 18.37 4.11
CA SER A 88 22.04 19.17 2.90
C SER A 88 20.81 19.03 1.99
N ILE A 89 20.48 20.08 1.24
CA ILE A 89 19.33 20.07 0.30
C ILE A 89 19.48 18.93 -0.71
N HIS A 90 20.69 18.75 -1.24
CA HIS A 90 21.00 17.68 -2.18
C HIS A 90 20.74 16.28 -1.59
N MET A 91 21.19 16.02 -0.35
CA MET A 91 20.92 14.74 0.31
C MET A 91 19.42 14.52 0.50
N CYS A 92 18.69 15.56 0.89
CA CYS A 92 17.25 15.46 1.07
C CYS A 92 16.50 15.18 -0.23
N GLN A 93 16.90 15.81 -1.34
CA GLN A 93 16.37 15.53 -2.68
C GLN A 93 16.59 14.08 -3.10
N VAL A 94 17.80 13.55 -2.87
CA VAL A 94 18.11 12.15 -3.15
C VAL A 94 17.26 11.22 -2.30
N LEU A 95 17.16 11.46 -0.99
CA LEU A 95 16.37 10.62 -0.09
C LEU A 95 14.88 10.62 -0.45
N TYR A 96 14.29 11.78 -0.73
CA TYR A 96 12.88 11.86 -1.18
C TYR A 96 12.67 11.12 -2.50
N SER A 97 13.57 11.29 -3.46
CA SER A 97 13.49 10.60 -4.75
C SER A 97 13.56 9.09 -4.57
N VAL A 98 14.56 8.60 -3.81
CA VAL A 98 14.71 7.17 -3.50
C VAL A 98 13.46 6.64 -2.80
N ASN A 99 12.92 7.39 -1.84
CA ASN A 99 11.74 6.96 -1.11
C ASN A 99 10.48 6.93 -1.99
N ALA A 100 10.34 7.85 -2.95
CA ALA A 100 9.28 7.81 -3.94
C ALA A 100 9.37 6.56 -4.86
N TYR A 101 10.58 6.19 -5.30
CA TYR A 101 10.78 4.93 -6.06
C TYR A 101 10.41 3.70 -5.23
N LEU A 102 10.89 3.63 -3.99
CA LEU A 102 10.56 2.53 -3.07
C LEU A 102 9.05 2.43 -2.87
N GLY A 103 8.38 3.55 -2.57
CA GLY A 103 6.94 3.59 -2.36
C GLY A 103 6.15 3.14 -3.58
N THR A 104 6.56 3.57 -4.78
CA THR A 104 5.94 3.15 -6.04
C THR A 104 6.06 1.63 -6.25
N ILE A 105 7.24 1.06 -6.00
CA ILE A 105 7.46 -0.39 -6.13
C ILE A 105 6.62 -1.17 -5.11
N ILE A 106 6.54 -0.68 -3.86
CA ILE A 106 5.76 -1.31 -2.79
C ILE A 106 4.27 -1.35 -3.15
N VAL A 107 3.70 -0.21 -3.57
CA VAL A 107 2.30 -0.10 -3.99
C VAL A 107 2.03 -1.00 -5.19
N PHE A 108 2.88 -0.95 -6.21
CA PHE A 108 2.76 -1.82 -7.39
C PHE A 108 2.75 -3.32 -7.01
N CYS A 109 3.67 -3.76 -6.15
CA CYS A 109 3.69 -5.15 -5.69
C CYS A 109 2.41 -5.52 -4.93
N ALA A 110 1.86 -4.61 -4.12
CA ALA A 110 0.61 -4.81 -3.39
C ALA A 110 -0.61 -4.91 -4.33
N ASP A 111 -0.69 -4.04 -5.33
CA ASP A 111 -1.81 -3.98 -6.28
C ASP A 111 -1.86 -5.20 -7.19
N VAL A 112 -0.70 -5.69 -7.64
CA VAL A 112 -0.62 -6.94 -8.40
C VAL A 112 -1.30 -8.08 -7.63
N VAL A 113 -1.22 -8.11 -6.30
CA VAL A 113 -1.90 -9.14 -5.50
C VAL A 113 -3.41 -8.98 -5.51
N PHE A 114 -3.90 -7.75 -5.36
CA PHE A 114 -5.32 -7.44 -5.40
C PHE A 114 -5.91 -7.81 -6.77
N VAL A 115 -5.20 -7.46 -7.85
CA VAL A 115 -5.56 -7.79 -9.24
C VAL A 115 -5.55 -9.30 -9.49
N VAL A 116 -4.48 -10.01 -9.12
CA VAL A 116 -4.39 -11.47 -9.31
C VAL A 116 -5.54 -12.19 -8.61
N ARG A 117 -5.91 -11.74 -7.40
CA ARG A 117 -7.07 -12.30 -6.69
C ARG A 117 -8.39 -11.99 -7.37
N ALA A 118 -8.58 -10.77 -7.85
CA ALA A 118 -9.76 -10.43 -8.63
C ALA A 118 -9.87 -11.29 -9.90
N CYS A 119 -8.76 -11.50 -10.61
CA CYS A 119 -8.70 -12.39 -11.77
C CYS A 119 -9.06 -13.85 -11.41
N ALA A 120 -8.58 -14.35 -10.27
CA ALA A 120 -8.90 -15.69 -9.79
C ALA A 120 -10.39 -15.84 -9.45
N ILE A 121 -11.02 -14.84 -8.82
CA ILE A 121 -12.46 -14.80 -8.51
C ILE A 121 -13.32 -14.87 -9.80
N TRP A 122 -12.79 -14.36 -10.90
CA TRP A 122 -13.42 -14.31 -12.21
C TRP A 122 -12.92 -15.38 -13.19
N GLU A 123 -12.23 -16.42 -12.70
CA GLU A 123 -11.76 -17.55 -13.50
C GLU A 123 -10.91 -17.12 -14.72
N HIS A 124 -10.13 -16.03 -14.57
CA HIS A 124 -9.24 -15.51 -15.60
C HIS A 124 -9.92 -15.16 -16.94
N ARG A 125 -11.16 -14.67 -16.92
CA ARG A 125 -11.83 -14.16 -18.13
C ARG A 125 -10.97 -13.09 -18.81
N ARG A 126 -10.63 -13.33 -20.08
CA ARG A 126 -9.69 -12.49 -20.86
C ARG A 126 -10.05 -11.00 -20.83
N SER A 127 -11.32 -10.63 -20.95
CA SER A 127 -11.76 -9.23 -20.93
C SER A 127 -11.41 -8.51 -19.62
N ILE A 128 -11.52 -9.20 -18.48
CA ILE A 128 -11.25 -8.61 -17.15
C ILE A 128 -9.74 -8.49 -16.95
N VAL A 129 -8.98 -9.51 -17.35
CA VAL A 129 -7.52 -9.48 -17.32
C VAL A 129 -6.98 -8.33 -18.19
N VAL A 130 -7.50 -8.16 -19.41
CA VAL A 130 -7.11 -7.06 -20.30
C VAL A 130 -7.43 -5.71 -19.68
N LEU A 131 -8.61 -5.54 -19.08
CA LEU A 131 -8.97 -4.30 -18.40
C LEU A 131 -7.98 -3.94 -17.28
N PHE A 132 -7.64 -4.90 -16.42
CA PHE A 132 -6.67 -4.67 -15.35
C PHE A 132 -5.26 -4.42 -15.87
N LEU A 133 -4.84 -5.10 -16.94
CA LEU A 133 -3.53 -4.87 -17.57
C LEU A 133 -3.43 -3.46 -18.14
N VAL A 134 -4.48 -2.98 -18.80
CA VAL A 134 -4.53 -1.62 -19.35
C VAL A 134 -4.44 -0.58 -18.23
N THR A 135 -5.21 -0.73 -17.15
CA THR A 135 -5.15 0.25 -16.05
C THR A 135 -3.84 0.20 -15.27
N THR A 136 -3.27 -0.99 -15.08
CA THR A 136 -1.93 -1.14 -14.49
C THR A 136 -0.85 -0.51 -15.38
N ALA A 137 -0.93 -0.68 -16.70
CA ALA A 137 0.01 -0.07 -17.64
C ALA A 137 -0.09 1.47 -17.61
N MET A 138 -1.31 2.02 -17.58
CA MET A 138 -1.52 3.47 -17.44
C MET A 138 -0.92 4.01 -16.15
N TYR A 139 -1.08 3.30 -15.03
CA TYR A 139 -0.46 3.67 -13.76
C TYR A 139 1.08 3.69 -13.85
N ILE A 140 1.69 2.63 -14.41
CA ILE A 140 3.15 2.55 -14.57
C ILE A 140 3.68 3.68 -15.46
N ILE A 141 3.00 3.95 -16.59
CA ILE A 141 3.39 5.03 -17.51
C ILE A 141 3.30 6.38 -16.81
N ALA A 142 2.21 6.65 -16.09
CA ALA A 142 2.05 7.87 -15.33
C ALA A 142 3.13 8.01 -14.26
N ALA A 143 3.35 6.98 -13.45
CA ALA A 143 4.40 6.98 -12.42
C ALA A 143 5.80 7.21 -13.03
N ALA A 144 6.12 6.54 -14.15
CA ALA A 144 7.40 6.71 -14.83
C ALA A 144 7.57 8.13 -15.40
N ALA A 145 6.51 8.70 -16.00
CA ALA A 145 6.52 10.07 -16.49
C ALA A 145 6.80 11.05 -15.35
N VAL A 146 6.10 10.91 -14.23
CA VAL A 146 6.31 11.77 -13.05
C VAL A 146 7.73 11.63 -12.51
N LEU A 147 8.22 10.40 -12.35
CA LEU A 147 9.58 10.10 -11.90
C LEU A 147 10.67 10.50 -12.91
N SER A 148 10.32 10.84 -14.15
CA SER A 148 11.25 11.38 -15.14
C SER A 148 11.28 12.92 -15.12
N ILE A 149 10.11 13.56 -15.01
CA ILE A 149 9.96 15.03 -14.90
C ILE A 149 10.62 15.51 -13.61
N SER A 150 10.35 14.78 -12.52
CA SER A 150 11.10 14.69 -11.28
C SER A 150 12.62 14.91 -11.38
N ARG A 151 13.30 14.17 -12.27
CA ARG A 151 14.76 14.25 -12.41
C ARG A 151 15.20 15.44 -13.25
N ALA A 152 14.33 15.92 -14.14
CA ALA A 152 14.61 16.99 -15.09
C ALA A 152 14.31 18.38 -14.53
N SER A 153 13.36 18.49 -13.60
CA SER A 153 13.01 19.74 -12.90
C SER A 153 13.68 19.75 -11.54
N PRO A 154 14.37 20.82 -11.12
CA PRO A 154 14.79 20.96 -9.74
C PRO A 154 13.52 21.11 -8.90
N TYR A 155 13.09 20.02 -8.27
CA TYR A 155 12.16 20.11 -7.14
C TYR A 155 12.62 21.23 -6.24
N THR A 156 11.75 22.20 -5.96
CA THR A 156 12.03 23.31 -5.06
C THR A 156 11.99 22.83 -3.61
N ILE A 157 12.76 21.78 -3.28
CA ILE A 157 12.98 21.36 -1.90
C ILE A 157 13.59 22.55 -1.17
N THR A 158 12.72 23.20 -0.40
CA THR A 158 13.06 24.42 0.30
C THR A 158 13.54 24.03 1.67
N LYS A 159 14.66 24.64 2.10
CA LYS A 159 15.01 24.59 3.51
C LYS A 159 13.89 25.29 4.27
N SER A 160 13.47 24.67 5.37
CA SER A 160 12.56 25.35 6.27
C SER A 160 13.23 26.65 6.74
N PRO A 161 12.48 27.76 6.87
CA PRO A 161 13.00 29.02 7.42
C PRO A 161 13.57 28.87 8.83
N ILE A 162 13.22 27.78 9.51
CA ILE A 162 13.62 27.49 10.88
C ILE A 162 14.75 26.44 10.86
N PRO A 163 15.90 26.70 11.50
CA PRO A 163 17.07 25.80 11.48
C PRO A 163 16.87 24.45 12.19
N VAL A 164 15.68 24.17 12.73
CA VAL A 164 15.36 22.96 13.52
C VAL A 164 14.48 21.95 12.78
N THR A 165 14.05 22.25 11.57
CA THR A 165 13.08 21.48 10.79
C THR A 165 13.72 20.91 9.51
N SER A 166 13.38 19.66 9.19
CA SER A 166 13.88 19.00 7.97
C SER A 166 13.33 19.67 6.71
N CYS A 167 13.94 19.40 5.55
CA CYS A 167 13.45 19.94 4.28
C CYS A 167 12.07 19.35 3.97
N TYR A 168 11.25 20.08 3.20
CA TYR A 168 9.93 19.61 2.78
C TYR A 168 9.78 19.75 1.27
N ASP A 169 8.99 18.84 0.69
CA ASP A 169 8.74 18.79 -0.75
C ASP A 169 7.60 19.75 -1.11
N THR A 170 7.86 20.63 -2.08
CA THR A 170 6.86 21.51 -2.73
C THR A 170 6.67 21.09 -4.19
N SER A 171 6.57 19.79 -4.44
CA SER A 171 6.20 19.26 -5.75
C SER A 171 4.78 19.68 -6.11
N ASP A 172 4.60 19.93 -7.41
CA ASP A 172 3.35 20.38 -8.03
C ASP A 172 2.20 19.39 -7.73
N GLY A 173 1.22 19.81 -6.92
CA GLY A 173 0.17 18.93 -6.37
C GLY A 173 -0.69 18.28 -7.44
N ILE A 174 -0.83 18.90 -8.61
CA ILE A 174 -1.59 18.39 -9.76
C ILE A 174 -1.07 17.01 -10.19
N VAL A 175 0.26 16.85 -10.22
CA VAL A 175 0.89 15.62 -10.68
C VAL A 175 0.58 14.45 -9.75
N ILE A 176 0.58 14.69 -8.44
CA ILE A 176 0.23 13.68 -7.43
C ILE A 176 -1.24 13.34 -7.52
N ILE A 177 -2.11 14.35 -7.67
CA ILE A 177 -3.56 14.13 -7.86
C ILE A 177 -3.79 13.18 -9.03
N ILE A 178 -3.11 13.39 -10.17
CA ILE A 178 -3.25 12.52 -11.35
C ILE A 178 -2.86 11.07 -11.03
N ILE A 179 -1.69 10.84 -10.41
CA ILE A 179 -1.25 9.48 -10.03
C ILE A 179 -2.26 8.82 -9.10
N TYR A 180 -2.70 9.54 -8.06
CA TYR A 180 -3.61 8.99 -7.07
C TYR A 180 -5.01 8.75 -7.61
N VAL A 181 -5.47 9.56 -8.58
CA VAL A 181 -6.72 9.30 -9.30
C VAL A 181 -6.62 8.00 -10.11
N ILE A 182 -5.51 7.79 -10.84
CA ILE A 182 -5.30 6.54 -11.59
C ILE A 182 -5.27 5.34 -10.63
N LEU A 183 -4.55 5.48 -9.50
CA LEU A 183 -4.48 4.45 -8.47
C LEU A 183 -5.88 4.14 -7.90
N ALA A 184 -6.64 5.16 -7.48
CA ALA A 184 -7.99 5.02 -6.97
C ALA A 184 -8.95 4.39 -8.00
N VAL A 185 -8.80 4.69 -9.29
CA VAL A 185 -9.57 4.04 -10.36
C VAL A 185 -9.25 2.55 -10.42
N SER A 186 -7.97 2.17 -10.32
CA SER A 186 -7.57 0.75 -10.33
C SER A 186 -8.12 -0.01 -9.12
N GLU A 187 -8.09 0.60 -7.94
CA GLU A 187 -8.64 0.06 -6.69
C GLU A 187 -10.16 -0.07 -6.77
N ALA A 188 -10.85 0.97 -7.28
CA ALA A 188 -12.29 0.98 -7.47
C ALA A 188 -12.75 -0.08 -8.49
N GLN A 189 -11.96 -0.32 -9.55
CA GLN A 189 -12.22 -1.42 -10.48
C GLN A 189 -12.17 -2.76 -9.75
N VAL A 190 -11.09 -3.05 -9.03
CA VAL A 190 -10.94 -4.31 -8.27
C VAL A 190 -12.09 -4.48 -7.28
N LEU A 191 -12.44 -3.43 -6.54
CA LEU A 191 -13.53 -3.42 -5.59
C LEU A 191 -14.89 -3.67 -6.26
N GLY A 192 -15.17 -2.97 -7.36
CA GLY A 192 -16.41 -3.10 -8.12
C GLY A 192 -16.61 -4.53 -8.64
N PHE A 193 -15.57 -5.16 -9.19
CA PHE A 193 -15.62 -6.55 -9.63
C PHE A 193 -15.81 -7.53 -8.47
N ALA A 194 -15.18 -7.29 -7.32
CA ALA A 194 -15.34 -8.11 -6.13
C ALA A 194 -16.78 -8.02 -5.57
N VAL A 195 -17.32 -6.82 -5.44
CA VAL A 195 -18.69 -6.57 -4.95
C VAL A 195 -19.73 -7.10 -5.93
N TYR A 196 -19.55 -6.91 -7.24
CA TYR A 196 -20.46 -7.46 -8.24
C TYR A 196 -20.53 -8.99 -8.16
N LYS A 197 -19.37 -9.66 -8.01
CA LYS A 197 -19.34 -11.11 -7.83
C LYS A 197 -19.98 -11.53 -6.50
N ALA A 198 -19.74 -10.77 -5.41
CA ALA A 198 -20.37 -11.01 -4.11
C ALA A 198 -21.90 -10.97 -4.22
N ALA A 199 -22.42 -9.90 -4.80
CA ALA A 199 -23.86 -9.70 -5.02
C ALA A 199 -24.41 -10.82 -5.91
N THR A 200 -23.84 -11.04 -7.09
CA THR A 200 -24.35 -12.08 -7.99
C THR A 200 -24.31 -13.49 -7.39
N SER A 201 -23.29 -13.81 -6.59
CA SER A 201 -23.22 -15.09 -5.87
C SER A 201 -24.30 -15.21 -4.79
N TYR A 202 -24.57 -14.13 -4.07
CA TYR A 202 -25.64 -14.07 -3.07
C TYR A 202 -27.02 -14.26 -3.72
N TRP A 203 -27.28 -13.54 -4.81
CA TRP A 203 -28.57 -13.55 -5.51
C TRP A 203 -28.85 -14.85 -6.29
N ARG A 204 -27.84 -15.48 -6.91
CA ARG A 204 -28.09 -16.66 -7.78
C ARG A 204 -28.08 -18.01 -7.08
N VAL A 205 -27.36 -18.18 -5.96
CA VAL A 205 -26.95 -19.53 -5.52
C VAL A 205 -27.32 -19.88 -4.08
N GLY A 206 -27.77 -18.95 -3.22
CA GLY A 206 -28.19 -19.32 -1.86
C GLY A 206 -27.12 -20.04 -1.02
N ASN A 207 -25.84 -19.90 -1.41
CA ASN A 207 -24.62 -20.41 -0.79
C ASN A 207 -24.28 -21.92 -0.98
N ARG A 208 -23.16 -22.20 -1.69
CA ARG A 208 -22.45 -23.50 -1.57
C ARG A 208 -20.93 -23.40 -1.37
N ASN A 209 -20.30 -22.23 -1.51
CA ASN A 209 -18.84 -22.10 -1.45
C ASN A 209 -18.38 -21.10 -0.38
N ARG A 210 -18.39 -21.52 0.90
CA ARG A 210 -17.88 -20.73 2.05
C ARG A 210 -16.48 -20.16 1.82
N LEU A 211 -15.65 -20.88 1.06
CA LEU A 211 -14.28 -20.44 0.71
C LEU A 211 -14.26 -19.25 -0.25
N LEU A 212 -15.18 -19.20 -1.22
CA LEU A 212 -15.31 -18.08 -2.14
C LEU A 212 -15.87 -16.85 -1.43
N GLU A 213 -16.88 -17.05 -0.59
CA GLU A 213 -17.47 -16.01 0.25
C GLU A 213 -16.42 -15.37 1.17
N GLN A 214 -15.65 -16.19 1.89
CA GLN A 214 -14.58 -15.72 2.75
C GLN A 214 -13.49 -14.99 1.95
N LEU A 215 -13.10 -15.49 0.78
CA LEU A 215 -12.09 -14.85 -0.07
C LEU A 215 -12.55 -13.46 -0.55
N ILE A 216 -13.81 -13.35 -0.99
CA ILE A 216 -14.42 -12.09 -1.43
C ILE A 216 -14.49 -11.10 -0.27
N HIS A 217 -14.97 -11.51 0.90
CA HIS A 217 -15.12 -10.64 2.06
C HIS A 217 -13.78 -10.01 2.50
N HIS A 218 -12.73 -10.82 2.59
CA HIS A 218 -11.40 -10.31 2.92
C HIS A 218 -10.89 -9.34 1.85
N ASN A 219 -11.04 -9.69 0.55
CA ASN A 219 -10.59 -8.83 -0.54
C ASN A 219 -11.31 -7.47 -0.54
N VAL A 220 -12.64 -7.48 -0.35
CA VAL A 220 -13.47 -6.25 -0.31
C VAL A 220 -13.03 -5.33 0.81
N ILE A 221 -12.84 -5.84 2.03
CA ILE A 221 -12.40 -5.02 3.18
C ILE A 221 -11.03 -4.40 2.89
N TYR A 222 -10.05 -5.21 2.45
CA TYR A 222 -8.70 -4.71 2.23
C TYR A 222 -8.63 -3.65 1.13
N VAL A 223 -9.29 -3.88 -0.01
CA VAL A 223 -9.31 -2.93 -1.13
C VAL A 223 -10.10 -1.68 -0.77
N THR A 224 -11.17 -1.79 0.03
CA THR A 224 -11.92 -0.63 0.51
C THR A 224 -11.08 0.24 1.43
N CYS A 225 -10.34 -0.36 2.37
CA CYS A 225 -9.42 0.40 3.24
C CYS A 225 -8.41 1.19 2.40
N VAL A 226 -7.79 0.54 1.42
CA VAL A 226 -6.83 1.15 0.50
C VAL A 226 -7.46 2.31 -0.30
N LEU A 227 -8.65 2.10 -0.88
CA LEU A 227 -9.38 3.13 -1.62
C LEU A 227 -9.70 4.36 -0.77
N VAL A 228 -10.07 4.16 0.50
CA VAL A 228 -10.32 5.27 1.44
C VAL A 228 -9.07 6.11 1.65
N PHE A 229 -7.88 5.48 1.79
CA PHE A 229 -6.62 6.22 1.88
C PHE A 229 -6.31 6.98 0.58
N SER A 230 -6.53 6.36 -0.59
CA SER A 230 -6.33 7.02 -1.89
C SER A 230 -7.21 8.25 -2.05
N VAL A 231 -8.49 8.13 -1.73
CA VAL A 231 -9.43 9.25 -1.75
C VAL A 231 -9.04 10.32 -0.72
N ALA A 232 -8.61 9.93 0.48
CA ALA A 232 -8.14 10.88 1.49
C ALA A 232 -6.89 11.65 1.02
N ALA A 233 -5.95 10.99 0.35
CA ALA A 233 -4.78 11.65 -0.24
C ALA A 233 -5.19 12.66 -1.32
N ILE A 234 -6.12 12.31 -2.20
CA ILE A 234 -6.64 13.22 -3.24
C ILE A 234 -7.33 14.43 -2.59
N LEU A 235 -8.28 14.19 -1.69
CA LEU A 235 -9.07 15.24 -1.05
C LEU A 235 -8.20 16.19 -0.23
N THR A 236 -7.22 15.67 0.52
CA THR A 236 -6.33 16.53 1.31
C THR A 236 -5.35 17.33 0.45
N THR A 237 -4.87 16.75 -0.66
CA THR A 237 -4.07 17.49 -1.65
C THR A 237 -4.89 18.63 -2.27
N ALA A 238 -6.15 18.37 -2.63
CA ALA A 238 -7.00 19.32 -3.33
C ALA A 238 -7.65 20.39 -2.43
N LEU A 239 -8.02 20.05 -1.19
CA LEU A 239 -8.85 20.90 -0.33
C LEU A 239 -8.09 21.54 0.84
N VAL A 240 -6.93 20.98 1.25
CA VAL A 240 -6.22 21.44 2.44
C VAL A 240 -4.90 22.10 2.07
N LYS A 241 -3.90 21.29 1.73
CA LYS A 241 -2.57 21.72 1.30
C LYS A 241 -1.86 20.51 0.72
N GLU A 242 -1.11 20.73 -0.35
CA GLU A 242 -0.35 19.68 -1.02
C GLU A 242 0.51 18.88 -0.02
N SER A 243 1.17 19.57 0.92
CA SER A 243 2.01 18.96 1.97
C SER A 243 1.28 17.90 2.81
N TYR A 244 0.02 18.13 3.18
CA TYR A 244 -0.77 17.14 3.95
C TYR A 244 -1.19 15.96 3.08
N GLY A 245 -1.49 16.22 1.80
CA GLY A 245 -1.71 15.18 0.80
C GLY A 245 -0.53 14.22 0.65
N PHE A 246 0.68 14.77 0.50
CA PHE A 246 1.93 13.98 0.47
C PHE A 246 2.13 13.14 1.73
N MET A 247 1.75 13.68 2.88
CA MET A 247 1.85 12.95 4.13
C MET A 247 0.92 11.73 4.11
N ILE A 248 -0.35 11.89 3.73
CA ILE A 248 -1.30 10.76 3.61
C ILE A 248 -0.80 9.75 2.58
N ALA A 249 -0.33 10.22 1.43
CA ALA A 249 0.26 9.42 0.37
C ALA A 249 1.40 8.51 0.87
N ARG A 250 2.33 9.04 1.68
CA ARG A 250 3.43 8.24 2.27
C ARG A 250 2.92 7.16 3.20
N TRP A 251 1.93 7.48 4.04
CA TRP A 251 1.37 6.49 4.96
C TRP A 251 0.51 5.44 4.25
N GLN A 252 -0.14 5.81 3.15
CA GLN A 252 -0.85 4.89 2.30
C GLN A 252 0.07 3.77 1.75
N VAL A 253 1.32 4.08 1.37
CA VAL A 253 2.31 3.06 0.94
C VAL A 253 2.47 1.98 2.01
N VAL A 254 2.59 2.40 3.27
CA VAL A 254 2.79 1.48 4.39
C VAL A 254 1.53 0.64 4.62
N VAL A 255 0.34 1.25 4.53
CA VAL A 255 -0.95 0.55 4.61
C VAL A 255 -1.06 -0.50 3.50
N HIS A 256 -0.72 -0.16 2.25
CA HIS A 256 -0.70 -1.11 1.13
C HIS A 256 0.15 -2.33 1.44
N ALA A 257 1.38 -2.10 1.91
CA ALA A 257 2.30 -3.17 2.26
C ALA A 257 1.75 -4.08 3.37
N PHE A 258 1.15 -3.50 4.42
CA PHE A 258 0.56 -4.25 5.52
C PHE A 258 -0.61 -5.13 5.06
N LEU A 259 -1.55 -4.56 4.31
CA LEU A 259 -2.72 -5.30 3.86
C LEU A 259 -2.31 -6.37 2.85
N ALA A 260 -1.38 -6.09 1.94
CA ALA A 260 -0.80 -7.08 1.05
C ALA A 260 -0.12 -8.22 1.82
N ALA A 261 0.72 -7.91 2.82
CA ALA A 261 1.38 -8.92 3.65
C ALA A 261 0.39 -9.82 4.40
N ARG A 262 -0.64 -9.24 5.03
CA ARG A 262 -1.72 -9.99 5.69
C ARG A 262 -2.47 -10.85 4.70
N MET A 263 -2.72 -10.32 3.51
CA MET A 263 -3.41 -11.02 2.45
C MET A 263 -2.60 -12.24 1.96
N TYR A 264 -1.30 -12.10 1.71
CA TYR A 264 -0.41 -13.21 1.35
C TYR A 264 -0.43 -14.34 2.38
N ARG A 265 -0.24 -14.01 3.66
CA ARG A 265 -0.26 -14.99 4.74
C ARG A 265 -1.64 -15.66 4.87
N GLY A 266 -2.71 -14.89 4.71
CA GLY A 266 -4.08 -15.41 4.70
C GLY A 266 -4.31 -16.44 3.60
N LEU A 267 -3.76 -16.20 2.39
CA LEU A 267 -3.85 -17.16 1.29
C LEU A 267 -3.15 -18.47 1.62
N TRP A 268 -1.91 -18.37 2.08
CA TRP A 268 -1.09 -19.53 2.40
C TRP A 268 -1.70 -20.38 3.52
N ARG A 269 -2.24 -19.74 4.57
CA ARG A 269 -2.96 -20.47 5.64
C ARG A 269 -4.22 -21.15 5.13
N ALA A 270 -4.94 -20.54 4.19
CA ALA A 270 -6.12 -21.15 3.58
C ALA A 270 -5.76 -22.35 2.70
N ASP A 271 -4.71 -22.23 1.90
CA ASP A 271 -4.17 -23.29 1.05
C ASP A 271 -3.68 -24.48 1.89
N ARG A 272 -2.87 -24.22 2.91
CA ARG A 272 -2.37 -25.25 3.84
C ARG A 272 -3.51 -26.00 4.54
N ARG A 273 -4.59 -25.29 4.92
CA ARG A 273 -5.78 -25.94 5.50
C ARG A 273 -6.49 -26.85 4.49
N ARG A 274 -6.57 -26.48 3.21
CA ARG A 274 -7.15 -27.35 2.18
C ARG A 274 -6.34 -28.64 2.02
N VAL A 275 -5.01 -28.51 1.87
CA VAL A 275 -4.11 -29.67 1.73
C VAL A 275 -4.21 -30.60 2.94
N LEU A 276 -4.28 -30.05 4.16
CA LEU A 276 -4.48 -30.85 5.37
C LEU A 276 -5.83 -31.57 5.36
N LEU A 277 -6.93 -30.88 5.04
CA LEU A 277 -8.26 -31.50 4.95
C LEU A 277 -8.30 -32.61 3.90
N GLU A 278 -7.70 -32.40 2.73
CA GLU A 278 -7.59 -33.41 1.67
C GLU A 278 -6.83 -34.65 2.14
N SER A 279 -5.70 -34.46 2.85
CA SER A 279 -4.92 -35.57 3.42
C SER A 279 -5.69 -36.37 4.47
N PHE A 280 -6.48 -35.70 5.33
CA PHE A 280 -7.34 -36.37 6.30
C PHE A 280 -8.47 -37.14 5.61
N THR A 281 -9.14 -36.56 4.60
CA THR A 281 -10.17 -37.28 3.83
C THR A 281 -9.61 -38.49 3.10
N PHE A 282 -8.41 -38.37 2.51
CA PHE A 282 -7.74 -39.50 1.86
C PHE A 282 -7.41 -40.61 2.87
N SER A 283 -6.89 -40.25 4.04
CA SER A 283 -6.57 -41.20 5.11
C SER A 283 -7.83 -41.89 5.67
N LEU A 284 -8.95 -41.16 5.82
CA LEU A 284 -10.23 -41.73 6.24
C LEU A 284 -10.82 -42.67 5.17
N ALA A 285 -10.68 -42.30 3.90
CA ALA A 285 -11.11 -43.14 2.77
C ALA A 285 -10.29 -44.43 2.68
N THR A 286 -8.97 -44.37 2.93
CA THR A 286 -8.12 -45.59 3.01
C THR A 286 -8.49 -46.45 4.21
N PHE A 287 -8.80 -45.85 5.36
CA PHE A 287 -9.22 -46.58 6.56
C PHE A 287 -10.60 -47.26 6.37
N ASN A 288 -11.54 -46.59 5.72
CA ASN A 288 -12.87 -47.14 5.42
C ASN A 288 -12.88 -48.14 4.24
N ALA A 289 -11.88 -48.08 3.35
CA ALA A 289 -11.69 -49.04 2.27
C ALA A 289 -10.97 -50.34 2.70
N ALA A 290 -10.74 -50.53 4.01
CA ALA A 290 -10.31 -51.79 4.58
C ALA A 290 -11.49 -52.57 5.22
N PRO A 291 -12.47 -53.09 4.46
CA PRO A 291 -13.37 -54.11 4.98
C PRO A 291 -12.69 -55.49 4.87
N GLY A 292 -12.48 -56.14 6.02
CA GLY A 292 -12.31 -57.60 6.08
C GLY A 292 -10.88 -58.13 5.90
N MET A 293 -10.01 -57.92 6.89
CA MET A 293 -8.95 -58.86 7.24
C MET A 293 -8.90 -58.90 8.77
N LEU A 294 -9.86 -59.58 9.38
CA LEU A 294 -9.80 -60.14 10.71
C LEU A 294 -10.89 -61.21 10.72
N ASP A 295 -10.41 -62.45 10.66
CA ASP A 295 -11.16 -63.71 10.70
C ASP A 295 -12.11 -63.82 11.91
#